data_AF-A0A7Y9ZA30-F1
#
_entry.id   AF-A0A7Y9ZA30-F1
#
_cell.length_a   1.000
_cell.length_b   1.000
_cell.length_c   1.000
_cell.angle_alpha   90.00
_cell.angle_beta   90.00
_cell.angle_gamma   90.00
#
_symmetry.space_group_name_H-M   'P 1'
#
loop_
_entity.id
_entity.type
_entity.pdbx_description
1 polymer ?
#
loop_
_entity_poly.entity_id
_entity_poly.type
_entity_poly.pdbx_seq_one_letter_code
_entity_poly.pdbx_strand_id
1 'polypeptide(L)'
;MAFALSAVAWALDIESAQRGAAEAARAAIVESDAAAVAVATRASGANDVSIARSEGFVTACVTVTRAPWPAVARCATARDRP
;
A
#
# COMPACT_ATOMS: atom_id res chain seq x y z
N MET A 1 10.16 -27.47 -3.25
CA MET A 1 9.25 -26.72 -4.15
C MET A 1 8.28 -25.80 -3.40
N ALA A 2 7.61 -26.24 -2.32
CA ALA A 2 6.65 -25.40 -1.57
C ALA A 2 7.24 -24.07 -1.03
N PHE A 3 8.46 -24.09 -0.49
CA PHE A 3 9.13 -22.86 0.00
C PHE A 3 9.39 -21.83 -1.12
N ALA A 4 9.83 -22.28 -2.29
CA ALA A 4 10.09 -21.40 -3.43
C ALA A 4 8.81 -20.68 -3.91
N LEU A 5 7.70 -21.41 -3.98
CA LEU A 5 6.39 -20.82 -4.33
C LEU A 5 5.92 -19.84 -3.25
N SER A 6 6.16 -20.15 -1.97
CA SER A 6 5.81 -19.24 -0.88
C SER A 6 6.63 -17.93 -0.90
N ALA A 7 7.89 -18.00 -1.34
CA ALA A 7 8.77 -16.83 -1.48
C ALA A 7 8.32 -15.95 -2.65
N VAL A 8 7.97 -16.55 -3.80
CA VAL A 8 7.43 -15.82 -4.96
C VAL A 8 6.12 -15.13 -4.58
N ALA A 9 5.21 -15.82 -3.89
CA ALA A 9 3.95 -15.24 -3.47
C ALA A 9 4.14 -14.07 -2.50
N TRP A 10 5.12 -14.15 -1.60
CA TRP A 10 5.48 -13.04 -0.73
C TRP A 10 6.09 -11.85 -1.48
N ALA A 11 6.94 -12.09 -2.48
CA ALA A 11 7.46 -11.02 -3.34
C ALA A 11 6.33 -10.30 -4.10
N LEU A 12 5.34 -11.06 -4.61
CA LEU A 12 4.16 -10.50 -5.26
C LEU A 12 3.31 -9.64 -4.31
N ASP A 13 3.13 -10.07 -3.06
CA ASP A 13 2.42 -9.25 -2.05
C ASP A 13 3.16 -7.92 -1.78
N ILE A 14 4.50 -7.94 -1.76
CA ILE A 14 5.29 -6.72 -1.57
C ILE A 14 5.12 -5.76 -2.75
N GLU A 15 5.11 -6.30 -3.98
CA GLU A 15 4.89 -5.51 -5.19
C GLU A 15 3.46 -4.95 -5.25
N SER A 16 2.46 -5.75 -4.86
CA SER A 16 1.07 -5.30 -4.80
C SER A 16 0.87 -4.21 -3.73
N ALA A 17 1.54 -4.34 -2.57
CA ALA A 17 1.53 -3.33 -1.52
C ALA A 17 2.15 -2.00 -2.00
N GLN A 18 3.27 -2.07 -2.72
CA GLN A 18 3.90 -0.89 -3.33
C GLN A 18 2.97 -0.20 -4.34
N ARG A 19 2.32 -0.98 -5.20
CA ARG A 19 1.34 -0.45 -6.15
C ARG A 19 0.17 0.20 -5.44
N GLY A 20 -0.42 -0.48 -4.45
CA GLY A 20 -1.53 0.05 -3.66
C GLY A 20 -1.19 1.33 -2.92
N ALA A 21 0.01 1.42 -2.34
CA ALA A 21 0.49 2.64 -1.69
C ALA A 21 0.60 3.81 -2.70
N ALA A 22 1.18 3.57 -3.88
CA ALA A 22 1.32 4.60 -4.91
C ALA A 22 -0.04 5.09 -5.45
N GLU A 23 -0.99 4.18 -5.64
CA GLU A 23 -2.34 4.51 -6.08
C GLU A 23 -3.11 5.28 -5.01
N ALA A 24 -3.05 4.85 -3.74
CA ALA A 24 -3.69 5.56 -2.64
C ALA A 24 -3.10 6.95 -2.42
N ALA A 25 -1.78 7.11 -2.51
CA ALA A 25 -1.15 8.43 -2.37
C ALA A 25 -1.62 9.41 -3.47
N ARG A 26 -1.88 8.92 -4.69
CA ARG A 26 -2.44 9.73 -5.78
C ARG A 26 -3.93 10.01 -5.59
N ALA A 27 -4.70 8.99 -5.21
CA ALA A 27 -6.13 9.13 -4.97
C ALA A 27 -6.41 10.12 -3.83
N ALA A 28 -5.61 10.10 -2.77
CA ALA A 28 -5.77 10.99 -1.63
C ALA A 28 -5.50 12.48 -1.93
N ILE A 29 -4.91 12.82 -3.08
CA ILE A 29 -4.78 14.21 -3.53
C ILE A 29 -6.14 14.77 -3.94
N VAL A 30 -6.98 13.95 -4.59
CA VAL A 30 -8.21 14.38 -5.27
C VAL A 30 -9.48 13.88 -4.59
N GLU A 31 -9.37 12.81 -3.81
CA GLU A 31 -10.47 12.16 -3.11
C GLU A 31 -10.25 12.14 -1.59
N SER A 32 -11.28 11.74 -0.85
CA SER A 32 -11.18 11.53 0.60
C SER A 32 -10.24 10.38 0.96
N ASP A 33 -9.68 10.41 2.17
CA ASP A 33 -8.78 9.36 2.66
C ASP A 33 -9.46 7.98 2.68
N ALA A 34 -10.77 7.93 2.97
CA ALA A 34 -11.54 6.68 2.94
C ALA A 34 -11.60 6.05 1.53
N ALA A 35 -11.73 6.88 0.49
CA ALA A 35 -11.74 6.41 -0.88
C ALA A 35 -10.33 5.97 -1.32
N ALA A 36 -9.30 6.72 -0.94
CA ALA A 36 -7.91 6.35 -1.18
C ALA A 36 -7.51 5.02 -0.49
N VAL A 37 -8.00 4.78 0.73
CA VAL A 37 -7.85 3.48 1.41
C VAL A 37 -8.52 2.36 0.59
N ALA A 38 -9.76 2.58 0.12
CA ALA A 38 -10.45 1.59 -0.69
C ALA A 38 -9.72 1.28 -2.02
N VAL A 39 -9.05 2.27 -2.62
CA VAL A 39 -8.18 2.09 -3.78
C VAL A 39 -6.98 1.21 -3.44
N ALA A 40 -6.24 1.52 -2.37
CA ALA A 40 -5.11 0.71 -1.92
C ALA A 40 -5.51 -0.73 -1.64
N THR A 41 -6.65 -0.94 -0.95
CA THR A 41 -7.13 -2.29 -0.63
C THR A 41 -7.48 -3.10 -1.87
N ARG A 42 -8.12 -2.48 -2.89
CA ARG A 42 -8.38 -3.18 -4.16
C ARG A 42 -7.11 -3.51 -4.93
N ALA A 43 -6.15 -2.59 -4.95
CA ALA A 43 -4.92 -2.72 -5.72
C ALA A 43 -3.91 -3.71 -5.11
N SER A 44 -3.85 -3.76 -3.78
CA SER A 44 -2.89 -4.59 -3.05
C SER A 44 -3.48 -5.92 -2.53
N GLY A 45 -4.80 -5.98 -2.31
CA GLY A 45 -5.45 -7.04 -1.56
C GLY A 45 -5.25 -6.96 -0.04
N ALA A 46 -4.57 -5.93 0.45
CA ALA A 46 -4.29 -5.74 1.87
C ALA A 46 -5.34 -4.85 2.56
N ASN A 47 -5.67 -5.20 3.80
CA ASN A 47 -6.65 -4.47 4.60
C ASN A 47 -6.01 -3.46 5.56
N ASP A 48 -4.71 -3.59 5.82
CA ASP A 48 -3.98 -2.67 6.68
C ASP A 48 -3.36 -1.55 5.82
N VAL A 49 -4.08 -0.44 5.75
CA VAL A 49 -3.71 0.75 4.98
C VAL A 49 -3.81 1.97 5.90
N SER A 50 -2.79 2.80 5.88
CA SER A 50 -2.78 4.09 6.59
C SER A 50 -2.47 5.23 5.63
N ILE A 51 -3.10 6.38 5.87
CA ILE A 51 -2.86 7.61 5.13
C ILE A 51 -2.48 8.68 6.15
N ALA A 52 -1.38 9.37 5.90
CA ALA A 52 -0.91 10.49 6.70
C ALA A 52 -0.72 11.71 5.80
N ARG A 53 -1.13 12.87 6.29
CA ARG A 53 -0.98 14.16 5.60
C ARG A 53 -0.05 15.06 6.40
N SER A 54 0.93 15.65 5.75
CA SER A 54 1.87 16.57 6.40
C SER A 54 2.40 17.58 5.39
N GLU A 55 2.33 18.87 5.73
CA GLU A 55 3.00 19.97 4.99
C GLU A 55 2.80 19.97 3.46
N GLY A 56 1.60 19.63 2.99
CA GLY A 56 1.31 19.57 1.54
C GLY A 56 1.84 18.30 0.87
N PHE A 57 2.02 17.23 1.63
CA PHE A 57 2.31 15.88 1.16
C PHE A 57 1.30 14.90 1.76
N VAL A 58 0.95 13.89 0.97
CA VAL A 58 0.19 12.73 1.42
C VAL A 58 1.05 11.50 1.30
N THR A 59 1.19 10.76 2.40
CA THR A 59 1.87 9.47 2.45
C THR A 59 0.84 8.38 2.70
N ALA A 60 0.77 7.41 1.80
CA ALA A 60 -0.03 6.20 1.99
C ALA A 60 0.91 5.03 2.26
N CYS A 61 0.59 4.21 3.25
CA CYS A 61 1.33 3.00 3.60
C CYS A 61 0.39 1.80 3.58
N VAL A 62 0.83 0.71 2.97
CA VAL A 62 0.12 -0.57 2.92
C VAL A 62 0.97 -1.63 3.61
N THR A 63 0.42 -2.31 4.60
CA THR A 63 1.08 -3.39 5.31
C THR A 63 0.59 -4.74 4.79
N VAL A 64 1.52 -5.62 4.43
CA VAL A 64 1.23 -7.01 4.05
C VAL A 64 1.80 -7.98 5.07
N THR A 65 1.03 -9.03 5.34
CA THR A 65 1.37 -10.10 6.29
C THR A 65 1.13 -11.45 5.64
N ARG A 66 2.14 -12.32 5.60
CA ARG A 66 2.02 -13.70 5.12
C ARG A 66 2.96 -14.62 5.91
N ALA A 67 2.42 -15.55 6.69
CA ALA A 67 3.25 -16.55 7.36
C ALA A 67 3.99 -17.44 6.33
N PRO A 68 5.28 -17.78 6.53
CA PRO A 68 6.14 -17.47 7.69
C PRO A 68 6.95 -16.17 7.56
N TRP A 69 6.67 -15.35 6.56
CA TRP A 69 7.43 -14.14 6.26
C TRP A 69 7.08 -12.99 7.20
N PRO A 70 8.02 -12.06 7.45
CA PRO A 70 7.76 -10.91 8.29
C PRO A 70 6.70 -9.99 7.67
N ALA A 71 5.98 -9.28 8.53
CA ALA A 71 5.14 -8.17 8.12
C ALA A 71 5.99 -7.05 7.51
N VAL A 72 5.55 -6.48 6.40
CA VAL A 72 6.26 -5.39 5.73
C VAL A 72 5.26 -4.30 5.37
N ALA A 73 5.60 -3.06 5.72
CA ALA A 73 4.90 -1.87 5.25
C ALA A 73 5.59 -1.30 4.01
N ARG A 74 4.79 -0.89 3.03
CA ARG A 74 5.24 -0.26 1.79
C ARG A 74 4.53 1.07 1.66
N CYS A 75 5.30 2.14 1.57
CA CYS A 75 4.78 3.50 1.56
C CYS A 75 5.12 4.23 0.28
N ALA A 76 4.22 5.08 -0.17
CA ALA A 76 4.44 6.03 -1.24
C ALA A 76 3.97 7.41 -0.78
N THR A 77 4.68 8.44 -1.21
CA THR A 77 4.34 9.83 -0.92
C THR A 77 4.06 10.57 -2.20
N ALA A 78 2.99 11.35 -2.22
CA ALA A 78 2.67 12.26 -3.29
C ALA A 78 2.55 13.68 -2.73
N ARG A 79 2.86 14.67 -3.58
CA ARG A 79 2.72 16.06 -3.20
C ARG A 79 1.26 16.48 -3.38
N ASP A 80 0.67 16.97 -2.31
CA ASP A 80 -0.65 17.60 -2.29
C ASP A 80 -0.48 19.02 -2.86
N ARG A 81 -0.52 19.14 -4.19
CA ARG A 81 -0.63 20.44 -4.86
C ARG A 81 -2.02 20.51 -5.50
N PRO A 82 -2.82 21.52 -5.15
CA PRO A 82 -4.09 21.77 -5.81
C PRO A 82 -3.92 22.14 -7.29
#